data_AF-A0A0R1QV86-F1
#
_entry.id   AF-A0A0R1QV86-F1
#
_cell.length_a   1.000
_cell.length_b   1.000
_cell.length_c   1.000
_cell.angle_alpha   90.00
_cell.angle_beta   90.00
_cell.angle_gamma   90.00
#
_symmetry.space_group_name_H-M   'P 1'
#
loop_
_entity.id
_entity.type
_entity.pdbx_description
1 polymer ?
#
loop_
_entity_poly.entity_id
_entity_poly.type
_entity_poly.pdbx_seq_one_letter_code
_entity_poly.pdbx_strand_id
1 'polypeptide(L)'
;MLDLTFDPSFARTLANHDDFDVLALPPDLQFGDLARLNAVNSNFYQFKASQLGLGRQGNDSDAQSLQNVDQAAITQLKAAIQTNSALRLWWT
;
A
#
# COMPACT_ATOMS: atom_id res chain seq x y z
N MET A 1 15.09 11.19 2.69
CA MET A 1 13.71 11.69 2.49
C MET A 1 12.93 10.54 1.91
N LEU A 2 11.67 10.34 2.31
CA LEU A 2 10.79 9.29 1.81
C LEU A 2 9.63 9.93 1.05
N ASP A 3 9.42 9.49 -0.18
CA ASP A 3 8.30 9.91 -1.02
C ASP A 3 7.12 8.96 -0.84
N LEU A 4 5.93 9.52 -0.65
CA LEU A 4 4.69 8.78 -0.38
C LEU A 4 3.68 9.05 -1.49
N THR A 5 3.06 8.01 -2.02
CA THR A 5 1.91 8.12 -2.93
C THR A 5 0.90 7.01 -2.68
N PHE A 6 -0.34 7.23 -3.11
CA PHE A 6 -1.41 6.24 -3.10
C PHE A 6 -1.65 5.62 -4.49
N ASP A 7 -0.91 6.06 -5.52
CA ASP A 7 -0.96 5.49 -6.87
C ASP A 7 0.29 4.60 -7.12
N PRO A 8 0.12 3.26 -7.23
CA PRO A 8 1.23 2.34 -7.49
C PRO A 8 1.91 2.54 -8.86
N SER A 9 1.18 3.06 -9.85
CA SER A 9 1.75 3.38 -11.17
C SER A 9 2.63 4.62 -11.08
N PHE A 10 2.16 5.65 -10.38
CA PHE A 10 2.94 6.85 -10.13
C PHE A 10 4.16 6.57 -9.25
N ALA A 11 4.04 5.69 -8.24
CA ALA A 11 5.15 5.27 -7.40
C ALA A 11 6.32 4.71 -8.21
N ARG A 12 6.03 3.87 -9.22
CA ARG A 12 7.05 3.33 -10.12
C ARG A 12 7.72 4.41 -10.95
N THR A 13 6.96 5.39 -11.42
CA THR A 13 7.50 6.53 -12.17
C THR A 13 8.41 7.39 -11.28
N LEU A 14 7.98 7.70 -10.05
CA LEU A 14 8.79 8.43 -9.07
C LEU A 14 10.09 7.69 -8.74
N ALA A 15 10.01 6.38 -8.47
CA ALA A 15 11.19 5.58 -8.11
C ALA A 15 12.23 5.48 -9.24
N ASN A 16 11.80 5.67 -10.49
CA ASN A 16 12.70 5.71 -11.64
C ASN A 16 13.30 7.09 -11.91
N HIS A 17 12.70 8.15 -11.36
CA HIS A 17 13.08 9.55 -11.62
C HIS A 17 13.92 10.17 -10.49
N ASP A 18 13.64 9.79 -9.25
CA ASP A 18 14.31 10.32 -8.06
C ASP A 18 15.12 9.23 -7.37
N ASP A 19 16.31 9.56 -6.86
CA ASP A 19 17.16 8.68 -6.02
C ASP A 19 16.58 8.48 -4.59
N PHE A 20 15.30 8.77 -4.38
CA PHE A 20 14.65 8.66 -3.08
C PHE A 20 13.82 7.38 -2.97
N ASP A 21 13.75 6.84 -1.75
CA ASP A 21 12.86 5.74 -1.46
C ASP A 21 11.40 6.18 -1.68
N VAL A 22 10.67 5.45 -2.51
CA VAL A 22 9.26 5.71 -2.80
C VAL A 22 8.40 4.61 -2.21
N LEU A 23 7.43 5.03 -1.39
CA LEU A 23 6.46 4.16 -0.76
C LEU A 23 5.08 4.35 -1.40
N ALA A 24 4.57 3.27 -1.99
CA ALA A 24 3.18 3.18 -2.43
C ALA A 24 2.32 2.65 -1.26
N LEU A 25 1.46 3.51 -0.71
CA LEU A 25 0.45 3.11 0.26
C LEU A 25 -0.83 2.65 -0.46
N PRO A 26 -1.60 1.72 0.12
CA PRO A 26 -2.87 1.32 -0.45
C PRO A 26 -3.84 2.52 -0.56
N PRO A 27 -4.52 2.71 -1.71
CA PRO A 27 -5.51 3.79 -1.89
C PRO A 27 -6.58 3.83 -0.81
N ASP A 28 -6.92 2.67 -0.26
CA ASP A 28 -7.91 2.52 0.82
C ASP A 28 -7.57 3.36 2.07
N LEU A 29 -6.28 3.63 2.31
CA LEU A 29 -5.81 4.49 3.40
C LEU A 29 -6.14 5.98 3.19
N GLN A 30 -6.32 6.42 1.95
CA GLN A 30 -6.69 7.81 1.64
C GLN A 30 -8.06 8.18 2.22
N PHE A 31 -8.95 7.20 2.36
CA PHE A 31 -10.34 7.40 2.80
C PHE A 31 -10.57 7.13 4.29
N GLY A 32 -9.52 6.76 5.05
CA GLY A 32 -9.53 6.78 6.51
C GLY A 32 -10.14 5.56 7.23
N ASP A 33 -10.53 4.49 6.53
CA ASP A 33 -11.02 3.27 7.20
C ASP A 33 -9.85 2.34 7.60
N LEU A 34 -9.14 2.75 8.66
CA LEU A 34 -7.98 2.04 9.22
C LEU A 34 -8.35 0.66 9.82
N ALA A 35 -9.62 0.42 10.15
CA ALA A 35 -10.05 -0.84 10.75
C ALA A 35 -9.88 -2.04 9.79
N ARG A 36 -9.93 -1.78 8.48
CA ARG A 36 -9.74 -2.80 7.43
C ARG A 36 -8.32 -3.36 7.38
N LEU A 37 -7.33 -2.59 7.82
CA LEU A 37 -5.92 -3.00 7.83
C LEU A 37 -5.57 -3.92 9.00
N ASN A 38 -6.30 -3.81 10.11
CA ASN A 38 -6.10 -4.64 11.29
C ASN A 38 -6.82 -5.99 11.20
N ALA A 39 -7.68 -6.18 10.20
CA ALA A 39 -8.44 -7.40 10.04
C ALA A 39 -7.55 -8.49 9.40
N VAL A 40 -6.84 -9.21 10.27
CA VAL A 40 -5.86 -10.28 9.98
C VAL A 40 -6.43 -11.43 9.11
N ASN A 41 -7.72 -11.48 8.76
CA ASN A 41 -8.34 -12.59 8.00
C ASN A 41 -9.50 -12.16 7.07
N SER A 42 -9.37 -11.06 6.31
CA SER A 42 -10.56 -10.35 5.84
C SER A 42 -11.03 -10.68 4.42
N ASN A 43 -12.32 -10.97 4.31
CA ASN A 43 -13.15 -10.85 3.10
C ASN A 43 -12.85 -9.58 2.28
N PHE A 44 -12.31 -8.53 2.91
CA PHE A 44 -11.83 -7.32 2.24
C PHE A 44 -10.74 -7.61 1.20
N TYR A 45 -9.67 -8.34 1.55
CA TYR A 45 -8.59 -8.62 0.59
C TYR A 45 -9.03 -9.59 -0.50
N GLN A 46 -9.91 -10.55 -0.18
CA GLN A 46 -10.56 -11.42 -1.18
C GLN A 46 -11.44 -10.59 -2.14
N PHE A 47 -12.22 -9.64 -1.61
CA PHE A 47 -13.00 -8.72 -2.40
C PHE A 47 -12.10 -7.81 -3.26
N LYS A 48 -11.05 -7.21 -2.70
CA LYS A 48 -10.06 -6.39 -3.41
C LYS A 48 -9.41 -7.18 -4.55
N ALA A 49 -8.96 -8.41 -4.31
CA ALA A 49 -8.42 -9.30 -5.34
C ALA A 49 -9.43 -9.55 -6.47
N SER A 50 -10.71 -9.77 -6.13
CA SER A 50 -11.78 -9.96 -7.12
C SER A 50 -12.05 -8.72 -7.97
N GLN A 51 -12.03 -7.52 -7.37
CA GLN A 51 -12.23 -6.26 -8.09
C GLN A 51 -11.06 -5.93 -9.02
N LEU A 52 -9.84 -6.31 -8.62
CA LEU A 52 -8.64 -6.18 -9.44
C LEU A 52 -8.54 -7.25 -10.53
N GLY A 53 -9.51 -8.18 -10.62
CA GLY A 53 -9.52 -9.23 -11.63
C GLY A 53 -8.38 -10.25 -11.47
N LEU A 54 -7.75 -10.31 -10.29
CA LEU A 54 -6.59 -11.17 -10.02
C LEU A 54 -6.97 -12.65 -9.84
N GLY A 55 -8.25 -13.00 -9.96
CA GLY A 55 -8.76 -14.37 -9.99
C GLY A 55 -10.28 -14.39 -10.12
N ARG A 56 -10.83 -15.38 -10.83
CA ARG A 56 -12.28 -15.66 -10.80
C ARG A 56 -12.60 -16.25 -9.42
N GLN A 57 -13.14 -15.41 -8.52
CA GLN A 57 -13.22 -15.60 -7.06
C GLN A 57 -11.83 -15.49 -6.41
N GLY A 58 -11.67 -14.54 -5.48
CA GLY A 58 -10.40 -14.26 -4.82
C GLY A 58 -9.85 -15.52 -4.16
N ASN A 59 -8.84 -16.13 -4.78
CA ASN A 59 -8.11 -17.21 -4.17
C ASN A 59 -7.39 -16.61 -2.94
N ASP A 60 -7.37 -17.35 -1.83
CA ASP A 60 -6.78 -16.88 -0.57
C ASP A 60 -5.31 -16.42 -0.74
N SER A 61 -4.59 -16.97 -1.73
CA SER A 61 -3.21 -16.59 -2.04
C SER A 61 -3.06 -15.16 -2.60
N ASP A 62 -3.98 -14.69 -3.45
CA ASP A 62 -3.92 -13.33 -4.02
C ASP A 62 -4.30 -12.30 -2.97
N ALA A 63 -5.34 -12.62 -2.19
CA ALA A 63 -5.75 -11.83 -1.04
C ALA A 63 -4.60 -11.69 -0.02
N GLN A 64 -3.94 -12.80 0.31
CA GLN A 64 -2.78 -12.81 1.21
C GLN A 64 -1.61 -12.00 0.64
N SER A 65 -1.38 -12.08 -0.67
CA SER A 65 -0.30 -11.33 -1.32
C SER A 65 -0.56 -9.82 -1.24
N LEU A 66 -1.79 -9.37 -1.52
CA LEU A 66 -2.18 -7.97 -1.36
C LEU A 66 -2.03 -7.50 0.09
N GLN A 67 -2.48 -8.31 1.06
CA GLN A 67 -2.32 -8.00 2.47
C GLN A 67 -0.85 -7.85 2.87
N ASN A 68 0.02 -8.74 2.40
CA ASN A 68 1.44 -8.70 2.71
C ASN A 68 2.12 -7.45 2.14
N VAL A 69 1.77 -7.05 0.90
CA VAL A 69 2.30 -5.84 0.27
C VAL A 69 1.85 -4.60 1.06
N ASP A 70 0.56 -4.48 1.36
CA ASP A 70 0.01 -3.33 2.10
C ASP A 70 0.64 -3.24 3.52
N GLN A 71 0.81 -4.38 4.20
CA GLN A 71 1.42 -4.44 5.54
C GLN A 71 2.92 -4.10 5.53
N ALA A 72 3.65 -4.52 4.50
CA ALA A 72 5.05 -4.16 4.32
C ALA A 72 5.20 -2.63 4.14
N ALA A 73 4.33 -2.03 3.31
CA ALA A 73 4.36 -0.59 3.09
C ALA A 73 4.07 0.19 4.39
N ILE A 74 3.05 -0.20 5.15
CA ILE A 74 2.74 0.40 6.46
C ILE A 74 3.91 0.28 7.45
N THR A 75 4.63 -0.84 7.41
CA THR A 75 5.80 -1.07 8.28
C THR A 75 6.95 -0.12 7.94
N GLN A 76 7.21 0.09 6.64
CA GLN A 76 8.21 1.05 6.18
C GLN A 76 7.85 2.49 6.57
N LEU A 77 6.58 2.88 6.44
CA LEU A 77 6.11 4.19 6.90
C LEU A 77 6.34 4.37 8.41
N LYS A 78 5.98 3.37 9.23
CA LYS A 78 6.19 3.43 10.69
C LYS A 78 7.67 3.58 11.03
N ALA A 79 8.55 2.87 10.35
CA ALA A 79 9.98 2.99 10.56
C ALA A 79 10.49 4.40 10.22
N ALA A 80 10.07 4.97 9.08
CA ALA A 80 10.45 6.32 8.67
C ALA A 80 9.97 7.39 9.66
N ILE A 81 8.77 7.24 10.22
CA ILE A 81 8.26 8.11 11.28
C ILE A 81 9.12 7.98 12.54
N GLN A 82 9.45 6.75 12.96
CA GLN A 82 10.28 6.49 14.14
C GLN A 82 11.69 7.10 14.02
N THR A 83 12.24 7.15 12.81
CA THR A 83 13.56 7.74 12.53
C THR A 83 13.52 9.23 12.23
N ASN A 84 12.36 9.90 12.36
CA ASN A 84 12.17 11.31 11.99
C ASN A 84 12.63 11.62 10.55
N SER A 85 12.44 10.68 9.63
CA SER A 85 12.76 10.89 8.22
C SER A 85 11.84 11.95 7.62
N ALA A 86 12.39 12.87 6.81
CA ALA A 86 11.58 13.82 6.07
C ALA A 86 10.64 13.08 5.10
N LEU A 87 9.35 13.37 5.15
CA LEU A 87 8.30 12.77 4.32
C LEU A 87 7.79 13.78 3.30
N ARG A 88 7.67 13.38 2.04
CA ARG A 88 6.97 14.14 0.99
C ARG A 88 5.77 13.33 0.50
N LEU A 89 4.60 13.94 0.47
CA LEU A 89 3.36 13.30 -0.01
C LEU A 89 3.01 13.80 -1.41
N TRP A 90 2.70 12.86 -2.30
CA TRP A 90 2.22 13.10 -3.64
C TRP A 90 0.72 12.73 -3.73
N TRP A 91 -0.07 13.56 -4.41
CA TRP A 91 -1.54 13.47 -4.47
C TRP A 91 -2.10 13.05 -5.83
N THR A 92 -1.25 12.62 -6.77
CA THR A 92 -1.64 12.30 -8.16
C THR A 92 -2.51 11.07 -8.26
#